data_AF-A0A3A0CKJ2-F1
#
_entry.id   AF-A0A3A0CKJ2-F1
#
_cell.length_a   1.000
_cell.length_b   1.000
_cell.length_c   1.000
_cell.angle_alpha   90.00
_cell.angle_beta   90.00
_cell.angle_gamma   90.00
#
_symmetry.space_group_name_H-M   'P 1'
#
loop_
_entity.id
_entity.type
_entity.pdbx_description
1 polymer ?
#
loop_
_entity_poly.entity_id
_entity_poly.type
_entity_poly.pdbx_seq_one_letter_code
_entity_poly.pdbx_strand_id
1 'polypeptide(L)'
;MPEFRPVMRSVERGDVPRRKRRSQSPPALAHAKRERKPTKLMLKGYPRDWSNISRRVRFERAKGVCEQCGKRHGEWVYQGPQGTWQREGQWFDERGHAIEKPPPWPSKQWWSHLRHYGEPPKPRRVRIVLHTAHLDHNPANCTDENLAALCQQCHLRYDVGLHLWTWRLNRDLARGQKVLFCSASKKLE
;
A
#
# COMPACT_ATOMS: atom_id res chain seq x y z
N MET A 1 -23.03 -8.12 -62.31
CA MET A 1 -22.36 -8.82 -61.19
C MET A 1 -23.45 -9.27 -60.23
N PRO A 2 -23.57 -10.56 -59.89
CA PRO A 2 -24.69 -11.03 -59.08
C PRO A 2 -24.52 -10.65 -57.60
N GLU A 3 -25.61 -10.12 -57.03
CA GLU A 3 -25.74 -9.72 -55.63
C GLU A 3 -25.78 -10.95 -54.71
N PHE A 4 -24.83 -11.06 -53.79
CA PHE A 4 -24.86 -12.05 -52.71
C PHE A 4 -25.80 -11.57 -51.60
N ARG A 5 -27.00 -12.15 -51.51
CA ARG A 5 -27.88 -12.03 -50.33
C ARG A 5 -27.51 -13.10 -49.30
N PRO A 6 -27.15 -12.75 -48.05
CA PRO A 6 -26.93 -13.74 -47.01
C PRO A 6 -28.26 -14.30 -46.51
N VAL A 7 -28.41 -15.63 -46.55
CA VAL A 7 -29.51 -16.37 -45.94
C VAL A 7 -29.30 -16.42 -44.42
N MET A 8 -30.10 -15.69 -43.66
CA MET A 8 -30.14 -15.83 -42.19
C MET A 8 -30.92 -17.09 -41.82
N ARG A 9 -30.22 -18.10 -41.29
CA ARG A 9 -30.84 -19.24 -40.60
C ARG A 9 -31.26 -18.81 -39.20
N SER A 10 -32.56 -18.71 -38.97
CA SER A 10 -33.15 -18.55 -37.64
C SER A 10 -32.87 -19.81 -36.80
N VAL A 11 -32.13 -19.66 -35.71
CA VAL A 11 -31.97 -20.73 -34.71
C VAL A 11 -32.89 -20.39 -33.54
N GLU A 12 -34.00 -21.11 -33.44
CA GLU A 12 -34.90 -21.01 -32.29
C GLU A 12 -34.19 -21.53 -31.03
N ARG A 13 -34.02 -20.66 -30.03
CA ARG A 13 -33.47 -21.03 -28.73
C ARG A 13 -34.63 -21.50 -27.85
N GLY A 14 -34.76 -22.80 -27.68
CA GLY A 14 -35.72 -23.40 -26.74
C GLY A 14 -35.46 -22.95 -25.29
N ASP A 15 -36.54 -22.66 -24.57
CA ASP A 15 -36.53 -22.26 -23.17
C ASP A 15 -36.07 -23.41 -22.25
N VAL A 16 -34.98 -23.20 -21.53
CA VAL A 16 -34.48 -24.12 -20.50
C VAL A 16 -34.98 -23.64 -19.12
N PRO A 17 -35.69 -24.46 -18.33
CA PRO A 17 -36.20 -24.03 -17.03
C PRO A 17 -35.08 -23.70 -16.04
N ARG A 18 -35.10 -22.46 -15.56
CA ARG A 18 -34.15 -21.87 -14.61
C ARG A 18 -34.28 -22.55 -13.24
N ARG A 19 -33.39 -23.51 -12.91
CA ARG A 19 -33.30 -24.09 -11.56
C ARG A 19 -33.01 -22.99 -10.53
N LYS A 20 -33.98 -22.68 -9.65
CA LYS A 20 -33.79 -21.79 -8.50
C LYS A 20 -32.79 -22.42 -7.53
N ARG A 21 -31.54 -21.92 -7.49
CA ARG A 21 -30.62 -22.22 -6.38
C ARG A 21 -31.19 -21.56 -5.12
N ARG A 22 -31.62 -22.38 -4.17
CA ARG A 22 -32.06 -21.96 -2.84
C ARG A 22 -30.83 -21.39 -2.11
N SER A 23 -30.75 -20.06 -2.01
CA SER A 23 -29.71 -19.37 -1.24
C SER A 23 -30.05 -19.47 0.25
N GLN A 24 -29.57 -20.51 0.92
CA GLN A 24 -29.50 -20.49 2.38
C GLN A 24 -28.11 -19.97 2.75
N SER A 25 -28.04 -18.70 3.16
CA SER A 25 -26.84 -18.15 3.80
C SER A 25 -26.65 -18.82 5.16
N PRO A 26 -25.46 -19.35 5.49
CA PRO A 26 -25.21 -19.83 6.84
C PRO A 26 -25.25 -18.65 7.84
N PRO A 27 -25.70 -18.87 9.09
CA PRO A 27 -25.79 -17.81 10.08
C PRO A 27 -24.42 -17.21 10.40
N ALA A 28 -24.40 -15.91 10.64
CA ALA A 28 -23.22 -15.12 10.92
C ALA A 28 -22.53 -15.62 12.21
N LEU A 29 -21.43 -16.36 12.06
CA LEU A 29 -20.51 -16.61 13.16
C LEU A 29 -19.85 -15.28 13.53
N ALA A 30 -20.06 -14.84 14.76
CA ALA A 30 -19.38 -13.69 15.34
C ALA A 30 -17.86 -13.87 15.19
N HIS A 31 -17.23 -13.02 14.38
CA HIS A 31 -15.79 -12.99 14.22
C HIS A 31 -15.16 -12.47 15.52
N ALA A 32 -14.88 -13.39 16.46
CA ALA A 32 -13.99 -13.13 17.57
C ALA A 32 -12.65 -12.62 16.99
N LYS A 33 -12.19 -11.45 17.44
CA LYS A 33 -10.92 -10.84 17.05
C LYS A 33 -9.78 -11.82 17.37
N ARG A 34 -9.37 -12.60 16.38
CA ARG A 34 -8.20 -13.48 16.49
C ARG A 34 -6.98 -12.56 16.59
N GLU A 35 -6.40 -12.42 17.78
CA GLU A 35 -5.12 -11.73 17.97
C GLU A 35 -4.07 -12.43 17.10
N ARG A 36 -3.72 -11.80 15.98
CA ARG A 36 -2.66 -12.30 15.10
C ARG A 36 -1.33 -11.99 15.79
N LYS A 37 -0.75 -12.98 16.46
CA LYS A 37 0.65 -12.92 16.89
C LYS A 37 1.52 -12.62 15.66
N PRO A 38 2.49 -11.69 15.74
CA PRO A 38 3.35 -11.36 14.61
C PRO A 38 4.05 -12.63 14.12
N THR A 39 4.03 -12.87 12.80
CA THR A 39 4.65 -14.03 12.19
C THR A 39 6.17 -14.00 12.42
N LYS A 40 6.71 -15.12 12.92
CA LYS A 40 8.10 -15.37 13.33
C LYS A 40 9.18 -14.94 12.31
N LEU A 41 8.81 -14.75 11.04
CA LEU A 41 9.70 -14.31 9.96
C LEU A 41 10.13 -12.84 10.08
N MET A 42 9.36 -11.99 10.79
CA MET A 42 9.66 -10.56 10.94
C MET A 42 10.75 -10.24 11.97
N LEU A 43 11.22 -11.20 12.77
CA LEU A 43 12.19 -10.96 13.86
C LEU A 43 13.64 -11.32 13.52
N LYS A 44 13.93 -11.85 12.33
CA LYS A 44 15.31 -12.27 12.00
C LYS A 44 16.19 -11.03 11.85
N GLY A 45 17.08 -10.80 12.81
CA GLY A 45 17.99 -9.64 12.86
C GLY A 45 17.52 -8.49 13.77
N TYR A 46 16.33 -8.58 14.36
CA TYR A 46 15.82 -7.59 15.31
C TYR A 46 16.13 -8.02 16.75
N PRO A 47 16.41 -7.07 17.67
CA PRO A 47 16.62 -7.38 19.06
C PRO A 47 15.32 -7.86 19.73
N ARG A 48 15.45 -8.61 20.83
CA ARG A 48 14.30 -9.27 21.51
C ARG A 48 13.28 -8.26 22.07
N ASP A 49 13.75 -7.07 22.42
CA ASP A 49 12.98 -5.96 22.99
C ASP A 49 12.44 -4.98 21.92
N TRP A 50 12.48 -5.34 20.64
CA TRP A 50 12.02 -4.50 19.52
C TRP A 50 10.63 -3.88 19.73
N SER A 51 9.71 -4.61 20.38
CA SER A 51 8.36 -4.07 20.66
C SER A 51 8.40 -2.82 21.56
N ASN A 52 9.32 -2.77 22.51
CA ASN A 52 9.53 -1.61 23.38
C ASN A 52 10.25 -0.50 22.63
N ILE A 53 11.32 -0.82 21.89
CA ILE A 53 12.07 0.14 21.07
C ILE A 53 11.13 0.84 20.07
N SER A 54 10.35 0.07 19.30
CA SER A 54 9.41 0.61 18.32
C SER A 54 8.30 1.43 18.97
N ARG A 55 7.84 1.05 20.17
CA ARG A 55 6.83 1.82 20.92
C ARG A 55 7.39 3.16 21.37
N ARG A 56 8.59 3.16 21.98
CA ARG A 56 9.31 4.36 22.43
C ARG A 56 9.50 5.35 21.28
N VAL A 57 10.05 4.89 20.15
CA VAL A 57 10.28 5.76 18.99
C VAL A 57 8.97 6.37 18.47
N ARG A 58 7.90 5.57 18.33
CA ARG A 58 6.63 6.06 17.75
C ARG A 58 5.83 6.96 18.68
N PHE A 59 5.76 6.64 19.97
CA PHE A 59 4.80 7.26 20.87
C PHE A 59 5.43 8.12 21.96
N GLU A 60 6.68 7.87 22.34
CA GLU A 60 7.37 8.67 23.35
C GLU A 60 8.19 9.77 22.66
N ARG A 61 9.10 9.41 21.74
CA ARG A 61 9.94 10.38 21.02
C ARG A 61 9.15 11.19 19.99
N ALA A 62 8.54 10.50 19.03
CA ALA A 62 7.81 11.14 17.96
C ALA A 62 6.39 11.60 18.36
N LYS A 63 5.98 11.36 19.62
CA LYS A 63 4.68 11.77 20.19
C LYS A 63 3.47 11.32 19.35
N GLY A 64 3.58 10.17 18.68
CA GLY A 64 2.53 9.65 17.81
C GLY A 64 2.37 10.41 16.49
N VAL A 65 3.39 11.15 16.05
CA VAL A 65 3.40 11.92 14.81
C VAL A 65 4.44 11.35 13.84
N CYS A 66 4.12 11.33 12.55
CA CYS A 66 5.09 11.00 11.51
C CYS A 66 6.18 12.07 11.44
N GLU A 67 7.44 11.70 11.65
CA GLU A 67 8.59 12.62 11.65
C GLU A 67 8.85 13.23 10.26
N GLN A 68 8.29 12.65 9.19
CA GLN A 68 8.48 13.16 7.82
C GLN A 68 7.32 14.00 7.28
N CYS A 69 6.08 13.74 7.68
CA CYS A 69 4.91 14.44 7.11
C CYS A 69 3.87 14.94 8.12
N GLY A 70 4.10 14.76 9.42
CA GLY A 70 3.23 15.31 10.46
C GLY A 70 1.89 14.59 10.66
N LYS A 71 1.57 13.52 9.91
CA LYS A 71 0.34 12.73 10.11
C LYS A 71 0.32 12.07 11.49
N ARG A 72 -0.81 12.12 12.19
CA ARG A 72 -0.96 11.57 13.54
C ARG A 72 -1.37 10.10 13.51
N HIS A 73 -0.83 9.31 14.43
CA HIS A 73 -1.22 7.91 14.59
C HIS A 73 -2.71 7.79 14.94
N GLY A 74 -3.42 6.88 14.27
CA GLY A 74 -4.84 6.63 14.52
C GLY A 74 -5.79 7.63 13.88
N GLU A 75 -5.28 8.74 13.35
CA GLU A 75 -6.06 9.77 12.65
C GLU A 75 -6.61 9.26 11.32
N TRP A 76 -7.80 9.73 10.96
CA TRP A 76 -8.37 9.50 9.63
C TRP A 76 -8.08 10.71 8.76
N VAL A 77 -7.43 10.48 7.62
CA VAL A 77 -7.14 11.53 6.62
C VAL A 77 -7.68 11.11 5.26
N TYR A 78 -7.93 12.06 4.38
CA TYR A 78 -8.16 11.76 2.96
C TYR A 78 -6.83 11.80 2.23
N GLN A 79 -6.52 10.77 1.45
CA GLN A 79 -5.33 10.72 0.60
C GLN A 79 -5.73 11.03 -0.85
N GLY A 80 -5.07 12.04 -1.40
CA GLY A 80 -5.26 12.52 -2.75
C GLY A 80 -4.15 12.05 -3.72
N PRO A 81 -4.08 12.68 -4.89
CA PRO A 81 -3.06 12.37 -5.89
C PRO A 81 -1.66 12.69 -5.40
N GLN A 82 -0.66 11.97 -5.91
CA GLN A 82 0.76 12.28 -5.72
C GLN A 82 1.18 12.41 -4.24
N GLY A 83 0.55 11.63 -3.36
CA GLY A 83 0.89 11.62 -1.93
C GLY A 83 0.32 12.79 -1.12
N THR A 84 -0.42 13.71 -1.75
CA THR A 84 -1.15 14.76 -1.05
C THR A 84 -2.21 14.18 -0.13
N TRP A 85 -2.56 14.93 0.92
CA TRP A 85 -3.53 14.50 1.89
C TRP A 85 -4.27 15.68 2.49
N GLN A 86 -5.47 15.42 3.00
CA GLN A 86 -6.34 16.43 3.59
C GLN A 86 -6.72 16.03 5.02
N ARG A 87 -6.71 17.02 5.89
CA ARG A 87 -7.25 16.94 7.26
C ARG A 87 -8.10 18.17 7.51
N GLU A 88 -9.33 17.95 7.98
CA GLU A 88 -10.24 19.05 8.39
C GLU A 88 -10.40 20.14 7.32
N GLY A 89 -10.47 19.74 6.04
CA GLY A 89 -10.57 20.67 4.92
C GLY A 89 -9.23 21.21 4.40
N GLN A 90 -8.20 21.31 5.24
CA GLN A 90 -6.87 21.77 4.85
C GLN A 90 -6.11 20.67 4.08
N TRP A 91 -5.57 21.03 2.92
CA TRP A 91 -4.69 20.16 2.13
C TRP A 91 -3.23 20.33 2.53
N PHE A 92 -2.49 19.24 2.36
CA PHE A 92 -1.07 19.13 2.61
C PHE A 92 -0.39 18.39 1.46
N ASP A 93 0.85 18.75 1.16
CA ASP A 93 1.71 18.00 0.25
C ASP A 93 2.16 16.67 0.88
N GLU A 94 2.96 15.91 0.13
CA GLU A 94 3.52 14.64 0.59
C GLU A 94 4.56 14.76 1.74
N ARG A 95 5.07 15.97 2.00
CA ARG A 95 5.99 16.30 3.10
C ARG A 95 5.29 16.95 4.29
N GLY A 96 3.99 17.19 4.20
CA GLY A 96 3.19 17.81 5.27
C GLY A 96 3.17 19.34 5.26
N HIS A 97 3.63 20.00 4.19
CA HIS A 97 3.43 21.44 4.02
C HIS A 97 2.01 21.74 3.59
N ALA A 98 1.41 22.78 4.16
CA ALA A 98 0.07 23.21 3.79
C ALA A 98 0.03 23.69 2.34
N ILE A 99 -0.99 23.25 1.60
CA ILE A 99 -1.27 23.68 0.23
C ILE A 99 -2.75 24.05 0.12
N GLU A 100 -3.09 24.96 -0.79
CA GLU A 100 -4.47 25.38 -1.01
C GLU A 100 -5.31 24.26 -1.64
N LYS A 101 -4.76 23.61 -2.67
CA LYS A 101 -5.41 22.53 -3.43
C LYS A 101 -4.40 21.47 -3.86
N PRO A 102 -4.80 20.20 -3.95
CA PRO A 102 -3.92 19.15 -4.45
C PRO A 102 -3.65 19.35 -5.95
N PRO A 103 -2.51 18.85 -6.45
CA PRO A 103 -2.26 18.80 -7.87
C PRO A 103 -3.30 17.91 -8.56
N PRO A 104 -3.51 18.05 -9.88
CA PRO A 104 -4.37 17.14 -10.60
C PRO A 104 -3.84 15.70 -10.55
N TRP A 105 -4.75 14.74 -10.69
CA TRP A 105 -4.36 13.35 -10.88
C TRP A 105 -3.53 13.20 -12.16
N PRO A 106 -2.44 12.43 -12.16
CA PRO A 106 -1.67 12.17 -13.37
C PRO A 106 -2.56 11.56 -14.46
N SER A 107 -2.52 12.09 -15.68
CA SER A 107 -3.44 11.69 -16.77
C SER A 107 -3.51 10.18 -16.96
N LYS A 108 -2.36 9.49 -16.92
CA LYS A 108 -2.29 8.03 -17.03
C LYS A 108 -3.08 7.31 -15.93
N GLN A 109 -2.92 7.76 -14.68
CA GLN A 109 -3.62 7.18 -13.53
C GLN A 109 -5.12 7.49 -13.61
N TRP A 110 -5.47 8.71 -14.01
CA TRP A 110 -6.85 9.15 -14.16
C TRP A 110 -7.60 8.32 -15.21
N TRP A 111 -7.05 8.20 -16.43
CA TRP A 111 -7.66 7.41 -17.51
C TRP A 111 -7.73 5.92 -17.18
N SER A 112 -6.71 5.38 -16.52
CA SER A 112 -6.72 3.99 -16.06
C SER A 112 -7.83 3.76 -15.03
N HIS A 113 -7.95 4.63 -14.02
CA HIS A 113 -9.00 4.52 -13.01
C HIS A 113 -10.38 4.62 -13.63
N LEU A 114 -10.59 5.62 -14.50
CA LEU A 114 -11.87 5.82 -15.20
C LEU A 114 -12.24 4.58 -16.03
N ARG A 115 -11.29 4.00 -16.76
CA ARG A 115 -11.52 2.78 -17.55
C ARG A 115 -11.92 1.58 -16.69
N HIS A 116 -11.32 1.42 -15.51
CA HIS A 116 -11.55 0.25 -14.66
C HIS A 116 -12.81 0.38 -13.79
N TYR A 117 -13.14 1.59 -13.33
CA TYR A 117 -14.20 1.80 -12.34
C TYR A 117 -15.40 2.61 -12.87
N GLY A 118 -15.30 3.21 -14.06
CA GLY A 118 -16.37 4.02 -14.65
C GLY A 118 -16.56 5.39 -13.99
N GLU A 119 -15.70 5.78 -13.04
CA GLU A 119 -15.73 7.07 -12.36
C GLU A 119 -14.33 7.68 -12.17
N PRO A 120 -14.21 9.01 -12.08
CA PRO A 120 -12.93 9.66 -11.82
C PRO A 120 -12.39 9.27 -10.44
N PRO A 121 -11.05 9.21 -10.28
CA PRO A 121 -10.44 8.92 -9.00
C PRO A 121 -10.80 10.01 -7.97
N LYS A 122 -11.13 9.56 -6.77
CA LYS A 122 -11.50 10.42 -5.64
C LYS A 122 -10.52 10.21 -4.49
N PRO A 123 -10.33 11.23 -3.62
CA PRO A 123 -9.54 11.06 -2.41
C PRO A 123 -10.12 9.92 -1.54
N ARG A 124 -9.23 9.06 -1.05
CA ARG A 124 -9.61 7.89 -0.25
C ARG A 124 -9.40 8.16 1.23
N ARG A 125 -10.37 7.81 2.08
CA ARG A 125 -10.25 7.93 3.53
C ARG A 125 -9.39 6.78 4.07
N VAL A 126 -8.30 7.10 4.77
CA VAL A 126 -7.32 6.13 5.28
C VAL A 126 -7.03 6.40 6.75
N ARG A 127 -6.96 5.34 7.56
CA ARG A 127 -6.52 5.41 8.95
C ARG A 127 -5.00 5.35 9.00
N ILE A 128 -4.38 6.37 9.58
CA ILE A 128 -2.94 6.46 9.68
C ILE A 128 -2.41 5.51 10.73
N VAL A 129 -1.43 4.71 10.33
CA VAL A 129 -0.63 3.86 11.21
C VAL A 129 0.82 4.28 11.08
N LEU A 130 1.49 4.38 12.23
CA LEU A 130 2.92 4.65 12.29
C LEU A 130 3.69 3.35 12.40
N HIS A 131 4.82 3.30 11.71
CA HIS A 131 5.80 2.24 11.70
C HIS A 131 7.15 2.82 12.13
N THR A 132 8.05 1.97 12.60
CA THR A 132 9.43 2.35 12.88
C THR A 132 10.28 1.89 11.70
N ALA A 133 10.97 2.83 11.04
CA ALA A 133 11.88 2.56 9.93
C ALA A 133 13.33 2.64 10.40
N HIS A 134 14.19 1.80 9.83
CA HIS A 134 15.65 1.88 9.99
C HIS A 134 16.22 2.68 8.82
N LEU A 135 16.93 3.78 9.08
CA LEU A 135 17.45 4.70 8.08
C LEU A 135 18.66 4.16 7.29
N ASP A 136 19.24 3.05 7.75
CA ASP A 136 20.26 2.28 7.03
C ASP A 136 19.73 0.95 6.48
N HIS A 137 18.43 0.68 6.65
CA HIS A 137 17.78 -0.61 6.35
C HIS A 137 18.40 -1.83 7.07
N ASN A 138 19.23 -1.63 8.10
CA ASN A 138 19.81 -2.69 8.91
C ASN A 138 18.98 -2.92 10.18
N PRO A 139 18.28 -4.06 10.32
CA PRO A 139 17.41 -4.33 11.46
C PRO A 139 18.15 -4.49 12.81
N ALA A 140 19.48 -4.67 12.78
CA ALA A 140 20.29 -4.78 14.00
C ALA A 140 20.73 -3.42 14.55
N ASN A 141 20.70 -2.35 13.74
CA ASN A 141 21.13 -1.02 14.17
C ASN A 141 19.94 -0.25 14.78
N CYS A 142 19.69 -0.48 16.07
CA CYS A 142 18.59 0.17 16.78
C CYS A 142 19.02 1.44 17.55
N THR A 143 20.09 2.11 17.11
CA THR A 143 20.47 3.44 17.64
C THR A 143 19.34 4.44 17.41
N ASP A 144 19.14 5.39 18.32
CA ASP A 144 17.99 6.29 18.24
C ASP A 144 18.03 7.14 16.97
N GLU A 145 19.23 7.55 16.56
CA GLU A 145 19.51 8.35 15.38
C GLU A 145 19.20 7.60 14.08
N ASN A 146 19.28 6.27 14.09
CA ASN A 146 18.98 5.43 12.92
C ASN A 146 17.50 5.04 12.83
N LEU A 147 16.70 5.28 13.86
CA LEU A 147 15.28 4.93 13.84
C LEU A 147 14.45 6.16 13.51
N ALA A 148 13.38 5.98 12.72
CA ALA A 148 12.41 7.02 12.43
C ALA A 148 10.97 6.52 12.58
N ALA A 149 10.09 7.36 13.11
CA ALA A 149 8.65 7.11 13.17
C ALA A 149 7.97 7.62 11.88
N LEU A 150 7.62 6.70 10.98
CA LEU A 150 7.04 7.03 9.67
C LEU A 150 5.62 6.50 9.54
N CYS A 151 4.73 7.24 8.88
CA CYS A 151 3.42 6.71 8.49
C CYS A 151 3.55 5.67 7.36
N GLN A 152 2.52 4.84 7.16
CA GLN A 152 2.44 3.84 6.07
C GLN A 152 2.93 4.37 4.71
N GLN A 153 2.48 5.56 4.30
CA GLN A 153 2.86 6.16 3.02
C GLN A 153 4.36 6.53 2.97
N CYS A 154 4.85 7.21 4.01
CA CYS A 154 6.25 7.64 4.10
C CYS A 154 7.19 6.44 4.18
N HIS A 155 6.83 5.42 4.97
CA HIS A 155 7.59 4.20 5.12
C HIS A 155 7.69 3.43 3.78
N LEU A 156 6.57 3.22 3.09
CA LEU A 156 6.57 2.55 1.78
C LEU A 156 7.38 3.31 0.73
N ARG A 157 7.36 4.64 0.77
CA ARG A 157 8.17 5.47 -0.13
C ARG A 157 9.66 5.35 0.19
N TYR A 158 10.01 5.30 1.47
CA TYR A 158 11.39 5.13 1.91
C TYR A 158 11.94 3.76 1.46
N ASP A 159 11.17 2.68 1.64
CA ASP A 159 11.58 1.32 1.32
C ASP A 159 11.52 0.97 -0.19
N VAL A 160 11.01 1.86 -1.05
CA VAL A 160 10.74 1.52 -2.46
C VAL A 160 12.00 1.05 -3.20
N GLY A 161 13.14 1.67 -2.92
CA GLY A 161 14.43 1.29 -3.51
C GLY A 161 14.86 -0.12 -3.08
N LEU A 162 14.76 -0.41 -1.78
CA LEU A 162 15.06 -1.72 -1.23
C LEU A 162 14.11 -2.78 -1.80
N HIS A 163 12.80 -2.51 -1.85
CA HIS A 163 11.82 -3.44 -2.40
C HIS A 163 12.07 -3.75 -3.88
N LEU A 164 12.40 -2.74 -4.69
CA LEU A 164 12.76 -2.95 -6.09
C LEU A 164 14.03 -3.80 -6.24
N TRP A 165 15.04 -3.55 -5.41
CA TRP A 165 16.27 -4.33 -5.40
C TRP A 165 16.03 -5.79 -4.99
N THR A 166 15.37 -6.02 -3.87
CA THR A 166 15.04 -7.36 -3.38
C THR A 166 14.15 -8.12 -4.36
N TRP A 167 13.18 -7.44 -5.00
CA TRP A 167 12.34 -8.07 -6.02
C TRP A 167 13.16 -8.53 -7.23
N ARG A 168 14.08 -7.70 -7.72
CA ARG A 168 15.00 -8.06 -8.81
C ARG A 168 15.88 -9.24 -8.43
N LEU A 169 16.51 -9.18 -7.25
CA LEU A 169 17.34 -10.26 -6.71
C LEU A 169 16.58 -11.59 -6.67
N ASN A 170 15.39 -11.60 -6.06
CA ASN A 170 14.57 -12.81 -5.94
C ASN A 170 14.13 -13.34 -7.31
N ARG A 171 13.82 -12.46 -8.26
CA ARG A 171 13.47 -12.84 -9.63
C ARG A 171 14.66 -13.48 -10.36
N ASP A 172 15.86 -12.93 -10.20
CA ASP A 172 17.06 -13.43 -10.87
C ASP A 172 17.53 -14.75 -10.25
N LEU A 173 17.45 -14.88 -8.90
CA LEU A 173 17.65 -16.14 -8.19
C LEU A 173 16.66 -17.23 -8.63
N ALA A 174 15.37 -16.89 -8.77
CA ALA A 174 14.36 -17.82 -9.27
C ALA A 174 14.60 -18.27 -10.72
N ARG A 175 15.36 -17.49 -11.50
CA ARG A 175 15.80 -17.82 -12.86
C ARG A 175 17.15 -18.55 -12.90
N GLY A 176 17.74 -18.87 -11.74
CA GLY A 176 19.03 -19.55 -11.63
C GLY A 176 20.24 -18.68 -11.97
N GLN A 177 20.07 -17.36 -12.06
CA GLN A 177 21.21 -16.46 -12.25
C GLN A 177 22.02 -16.35 -10.95
N LYS A 178 23.34 -16.48 -11.07
CA LYS A 178 24.27 -16.20 -9.96
C LYS A 178 24.37 -14.69 -9.81
N VAL A 179 24.02 -14.17 -8.64
CA VAL A 179 24.17 -12.75 -8.33
C VAL A 179 25.64 -12.50 -7.99
N LEU A 180 26.41 -12.01 -8.96
CA LEU A 180 27.87 -11.84 -8.82
C LEU A 180 28.25 -10.62 -7.97
N PHE A 181 27.35 -9.66 -7.78
CA PHE A 181 27.59 -8.45 -6.98
C PHE A 181 26.40 -8.14 -6.08
N CYS A 182 26.60 -8.23 -4.77
CA CYS A 182 25.65 -7.75 -3.75
C CYS A 182 26.24 -6.47 -3.12
N SER A 183 26.04 -5.31 -3.74
CA SER A 183 26.42 -4.03 -3.14
C SER A 183 25.18 -3.34 -2.58
N ALA A 184 24.90 -3.57 -1.30
CA ALA A 184 23.88 -2.87 -0.52
C ALA A 184 24.34 -1.47 -0.07
N SER A 185 25.08 -0.73 -0.89
CA SER A 185 25.59 0.59 -0.52
C SER A 185 25.55 1.54 -1.71
N LYS A 186 24.39 2.18 -1.89
CA LYS A 186 24.35 3.50 -2.50
C LYS A 186 24.07 4.50 -1.40
N LYS A 187 25.14 5.10 -0.85
CA LYS A 187 25.05 6.44 -0.26
C LYS A 187 24.51 7.35 -1.37
N LEU A 188 23.39 8.03 -1.12
CA LEU A 188 23.00 9.16 -1.95
C LEU A 188 23.85 10.36 -1.49
N GLU A 189 24.72 10.83 -2.37
CA GLU A 189 25.18 12.23 -2.39
C GLU A 189 24.16 13.09 -3.15
#